data_AF-A0AAV2TUY4-F1
#
_entry.id   AF-A0AAV2TUY4-F1
#
_cell.length_a   1.000
_cell.length_b   1.000
_cell.length_c   1.000
_cell.angle_alpha   90.00
_cell.angle_beta   90.00
_cell.angle_gamma   90.00
#
_symmetry.space_group_name_H-M   'P 1'
#
loop_
_entity.id
_entity.type
_entity.pdbx_description
1 polymer ?
#
loop_
_entity_poly.entity_id
_entity_poly.type
_entity_poly.pdbx_seq_one_letter_code
_entity_poly.pdbx_strand_id
1 'polypeptide(L)'
;MAGGILCFLGLLLAAFSDGFYGVAVGYGGIFGFGLTLVYTPSLTICTTYFERRRSTALSLSLSGCGFAALTLPYIIVVLIENYAYTGAMMVLASISLHYCVSGALYRNPEAQKTSVEIEPCPLVNDDPTNNAREKQKLIEVIKRSIRTMFASTSSIDPWMLLFLFSFCLNMMGSGPVTTILIHHSERLGFRAALSVQLLAIEGSIQIIVRIVGGILLDHHRIKPYRGIIWAFVIAFSSVIILLLAFTNTMAGLCVLMGFRGVGLAIYISQQAVITGDMCEKYPEFLKQAIGLTQIGKGVGILLGSWLAGVIKDRLESYVPAFLFLSGMQFLGSILACTAVVCSKRRNRLEREHSPSVFRKGYSPVSTVDSDDDDSNVSLTYSNCSSPSRKRENHPTTSSRATVRQSRLEPKKVIKDEVPKDDS
;
A
#
# COMPACT_ATOMS: atom_id res chain seq x y z
N MET A 1 -14.69 -8.81 -3.88
CA MET A 1 -16.00 -9.07 -4.55
C MET A 1 -16.79 -7.78 -4.76
N ALA A 2 -17.15 -7.03 -3.71
CA ALA A 2 -17.90 -5.76 -3.86
C ALA A 2 -17.31 -4.79 -4.91
N GLY A 3 -15.98 -4.61 -4.92
CA GLY A 3 -15.30 -3.78 -5.94
C GLY A 3 -15.51 -4.27 -7.39
N GLY A 4 -15.60 -5.58 -7.62
CA GLY A 4 -15.86 -6.15 -8.95
C GLY A 4 -17.28 -5.90 -9.44
N ILE A 5 -18.27 -5.99 -8.54
CA ILE A 5 -19.67 -5.63 -8.83
C ILE A 5 -19.77 -4.14 -9.16
N LEU A 6 -19.09 -3.28 -8.40
CA LEU A 6 -19.03 -1.85 -8.68
C LEU A 6 -18.36 -1.54 -10.02
N CYS A 7 -17.28 -2.24 -10.39
CA CYS A 7 -16.66 -2.10 -11.70
C CYS A 7 -17.65 -2.44 -12.83
N PHE A 8 -18.37 -3.56 -12.69
CA PHE A 8 -19.38 -3.97 -13.64
C PHE A 8 -20.49 -2.92 -13.80
N LEU A 9 -21.08 -2.47 -12.69
CA LEU A 9 -22.15 -1.47 -12.70
C LEU A 9 -21.69 -0.13 -13.27
N GLY A 10 -20.46 0.31 -12.96
CA GLY A 10 -19.90 1.54 -13.48
C GLY A 10 -19.68 1.50 -15.00
N LEU A 11 -19.15 0.40 -15.52
CA LEU A 11 -18.99 0.19 -16.97
C LEU A 11 -20.34 0.03 -17.68
N LEU A 12 -21.30 -0.67 -17.07
CA LEU A 12 -22.64 -0.83 -17.62
C LEU A 12 -23.37 0.52 -17.71
N LEU A 13 -23.29 1.35 -16.67
CA LEU A 13 -23.84 2.70 -16.68
C LEU A 13 -23.19 3.57 -17.77
N ALA A 14 -21.86 3.47 -17.92
CA ALA A 14 -21.14 4.18 -18.97
C ALA A 14 -21.49 3.70 -20.39
N ALA A 15 -21.88 2.42 -20.56
CA ALA A 15 -22.29 1.86 -21.84
C ALA A 15 -23.62 2.43 -22.34
N PHE A 16 -24.57 2.68 -21.43
CA PHE A 16 -25.89 3.26 -21.73
C PHE A 16 -25.92 4.80 -21.63
N SER A 17 -24.78 5.45 -21.40
CA SER A 17 -24.71 6.90 -21.29
C SER A 17 -24.36 7.54 -22.64
N ASP A 18 -25.28 8.34 -23.17
CA ASP A 18 -25.06 9.11 -24.41
C ASP A 18 -24.31 10.44 -24.20
N GLY A 19 -24.15 10.86 -22.94
CA GLY A 19 -23.55 12.14 -22.57
C GLY A 19 -22.24 11.99 -21.80
N PHE A 20 -21.36 12.99 -21.95
CA PHE A 20 -20.07 13.06 -21.24
C PHE A 20 -20.21 12.89 -19.72
N TYR A 21 -21.19 13.57 -19.10
CA TYR A 21 -21.40 13.48 -17.65
C TYR A 21 -21.79 12.07 -17.19
N GLY A 22 -22.58 11.34 -17.98
CA GLY A 22 -22.96 9.96 -17.68
C GLY A 22 -21.75 9.03 -17.70
N VAL A 23 -20.90 9.16 -18.73
CA VAL A 23 -19.64 8.42 -18.83
C VAL A 23 -18.67 8.82 -17.70
N ALA A 24 -18.57 10.10 -17.37
CA ALA A 24 -17.71 10.58 -16.28
C ALA A 24 -18.11 10.01 -14.93
N VAL A 25 -19.41 9.92 -14.64
CA VAL A 25 -19.94 9.33 -13.41
C VAL A 25 -19.75 7.81 -13.40
N GLY A 26 -20.13 7.11 -14.48
CA GLY A 26 -20.04 5.65 -14.57
C GLY A 26 -18.60 5.14 -14.61
N TYR A 27 -17.82 5.60 -15.59
CA TYR A 27 -16.43 5.16 -15.82
C TYR A 27 -15.44 5.83 -14.85
N GLY A 28 -15.56 7.14 -14.63
CA GLY A 28 -14.64 7.88 -13.76
C GLY A 28 -14.94 7.64 -12.28
N GLY A 29 -16.18 7.89 -11.86
CA GLY A 29 -16.60 7.79 -10.46
C GLY A 29 -16.75 6.34 -9.98
N ILE A 30 -17.77 5.64 -10.49
CA ILE A 30 -18.19 4.33 -9.98
C ILE A 30 -17.14 3.25 -10.29
N PHE A 31 -16.73 3.13 -11.55
CA PHE A 31 -15.72 2.15 -11.95
C PHE A 31 -14.36 2.45 -11.30
N GLY A 32 -13.93 3.71 -11.22
CA GLY A 32 -12.70 4.10 -10.53
C GLY A 32 -12.69 3.75 -9.04
N PHE A 33 -13.81 3.99 -8.34
CA PHE A 33 -13.97 3.59 -6.94
C PHE A 33 -13.97 2.07 -6.78
N GLY A 34 -14.71 1.35 -7.64
CA GLY A 34 -14.72 -0.11 -7.68
C GLY A 34 -13.33 -0.70 -7.90
N LEU A 35 -12.57 -0.15 -8.84
CA LEU A 35 -11.21 -0.59 -9.17
C LEU A 35 -10.26 -0.38 -7.99
N THR A 36 -10.41 0.70 -7.23
CA THR A 36 -9.63 0.95 -6.01
C THR A 36 -9.89 -0.10 -4.93
N LEU A 37 -11.15 -0.52 -4.77
CA LEU A 37 -11.56 -1.60 -3.85
C LEU A 37 -11.07 -2.98 -4.30
N VAL A 38 -10.73 -3.17 -5.57
CA VAL A 38 -10.08 -4.39 -6.07
C VAL A 38 -8.56 -4.29 -5.87
N TYR A 39 -7.96 -3.16 -6.27
CA TYR A 39 -6.51 -3.00 -6.36
C TYR A 39 -5.82 -2.92 -4.99
N THR A 40 -6.34 -2.13 -4.05
CA THR A 40 -5.71 -1.90 -2.73
C THR A 40 -5.58 -3.17 -1.87
N PRO A 41 -6.64 -3.98 -1.67
CA PRO A 41 -6.50 -5.21 -0.89
C PRO A 41 -5.60 -6.22 -1.60
N SER A 42 -5.62 -6.28 -2.93
CA SER A 42 -4.74 -7.16 -3.72
C SER A 42 -3.26 -6.87 -3.45
N LEU A 43 -2.86 -5.59 -3.44
CA LEU A 43 -1.49 -5.20 -3.08
C LEU A 43 -1.15 -5.54 -1.62
N THR A 44 -2.07 -5.24 -0.71
CA THR A 44 -1.85 -5.43 0.74
C THR A 44 -1.67 -6.91 1.08
N ILE A 45 -2.53 -7.78 0.56
CA ILE A 45 -2.46 -9.23 0.76
C ILE A 45 -1.15 -9.79 0.19
N CYS A 46 -0.72 -9.33 -1.00
CA CYS A 46 0.57 -9.76 -1.56
C CYS A 46 1.75 -9.39 -0.65
N THR A 47 1.73 -8.21 -0.03
CA THR A 47 2.80 -7.76 0.88
C THR A 47 2.83 -8.50 2.22
N THR A 48 1.69 -9.00 2.69
CA THR A 48 1.59 -9.74 3.96
C THR A 48 1.87 -11.24 3.77
N TYR A 49 1.45 -11.83 2.65
CA TYR A 49 1.64 -13.26 2.38
C TYR A 49 3.10 -13.65 2.13
N PHE A 50 3.82 -12.82 1.36
CA PHE A 50 5.21 -13.11 1.00
C PHE A 50 6.10 -12.13 1.74
N GLU A 51 6.98 -12.61 2.63
CA GLU A 51 7.91 -11.72 3.35
C GLU A 51 9.32 -11.71 2.72
N ARG A 52 9.82 -12.89 2.35
CA ARG A 52 11.18 -13.06 1.84
C ARG A 52 11.34 -12.59 0.39
N ARG A 53 10.30 -12.78 -0.43
CA ARG A 53 10.26 -12.46 -1.87
C ARG A 53 9.16 -11.44 -2.21
N ARG A 54 9.02 -10.41 -1.36
CA ARG A 54 7.99 -9.35 -1.47
C ARG A 54 7.98 -8.70 -2.85
N SER A 55 9.16 -8.29 -3.33
CA SER A 55 9.30 -7.59 -4.61
C SER A 55 8.93 -8.48 -5.79
N THR A 56 9.37 -9.73 -5.77
CA THR A 56 9.11 -10.72 -6.81
C THR A 56 7.61 -11.00 -6.91
N ALA A 57 6.94 -11.27 -5.79
CA ALA A 57 5.50 -11.58 -5.76
C ALA A 57 4.64 -10.41 -6.27
N LEU A 58 4.92 -9.19 -5.81
CA LEU A 58 4.22 -7.99 -6.28
C LEU A 58 4.47 -7.71 -7.77
N SER A 59 5.72 -7.87 -8.22
CA SER A 59 6.05 -7.63 -9.62
C SER A 59 5.39 -8.66 -10.54
N LEU A 60 5.30 -9.92 -10.12
CA LEU A 60 4.58 -10.96 -10.86
C LEU A 60 3.08 -10.66 -10.93
N SER A 61 2.46 -10.31 -9.81
CA SER A 61 1.04 -9.91 -9.76
C SER A 61 0.75 -8.72 -10.69
N LEU A 62 1.61 -7.69 -10.65
CA LEU A 62 1.48 -6.50 -11.49
C LEU A 62 1.88 -6.71 -12.96
N SER A 63 2.54 -7.82 -13.32
CA SER A 63 2.90 -8.09 -14.73
C SER A 63 1.68 -8.18 -15.64
N GLY A 64 0.51 -8.54 -15.08
CA GLY A 64 -0.77 -8.50 -15.79
C GLY A 64 -1.12 -7.12 -16.37
N CYS A 65 -0.70 -6.02 -15.76
CA CYS A 65 -0.92 -4.68 -16.33
C CYS A 65 -0.12 -4.46 -17.64
N GLY A 66 1.07 -5.07 -17.76
CA GLY A 66 1.85 -5.03 -19.01
C GLY A 66 1.18 -5.84 -20.11
N PHE A 67 0.63 -7.00 -19.76
CA PHE A 67 -0.17 -7.82 -20.69
C PHE A 67 -1.44 -7.11 -21.15
N ALA A 68 -2.12 -6.40 -20.25
CA ALA A 68 -3.27 -5.57 -20.58
C ALA A 68 -2.88 -4.41 -21.52
N ALA A 69 -1.77 -3.69 -21.25
CA ALA A 69 -1.29 -2.63 -22.14
C ALA A 69 -0.91 -3.14 -23.54
N LEU A 70 -0.39 -4.36 -23.64
CA LEU A 70 -0.10 -5.02 -24.91
C LEU A 70 -1.37 -5.39 -25.69
N THR A 71 -2.34 -6.03 -25.03
CA THR A 71 -3.42 -6.77 -25.71
C THR A 71 -4.73 -5.98 -25.78
N LEU A 72 -5.05 -5.25 -24.71
CA LEU A 72 -6.35 -4.59 -24.54
C LEU A 72 -6.67 -3.55 -25.61
N PRO A 73 -5.71 -2.71 -26.09
CA PRO A 73 -6.00 -1.76 -27.16
C PRO A 73 -6.52 -2.42 -28.44
N TYR A 74 -5.92 -3.55 -28.84
CA TYR A 74 -6.35 -4.30 -30.02
C TYR A 74 -7.73 -4.92 -29.83
N ILE A 75 -7.99 -5.51 -28.65
CA ILE A 75 -9.30 -6.06 -28.30
C ILE A 75 -10.37 -4.96 -28.35
N ILE A 76 -10.08 -3.78 -27.80
CA ILE A 76 -11.01 -2.66 -27.80
C ILE A 76 -11.34 -2.19 -29.21
N VAL A 77 -10.35 -2.06 -30.10
CA VAL A 77 -10.59 -1.66 -31.50
C VAL A 77 -11.50 -2.68 -32.20
N VAL A 78 -11.19 -3.97 -32.10
CA VAL A 78 -12.02 -5.03 -32.69
C VAL A 78 -13.44 -5.03 -32.11
N LEU A 79 -13.59 -4.83 -30.80
CA LEU A 79 -14.89 -4.76 -30.16
C LEU A 79 -15.70 -3.54 -30.65
N ILE A 80 -15.06 -2.38 -30.80
CA ILE A 80 -15.73 -1.17 -31.29
C ILE A 80 -16.15 -1.33 -32.76
N GLU A 81 -15.31 -1.95 -33.59
CA GLU A 81 -15.63 -2.17 -35.01
C GLU A 81 -16.81 -3.13 -35.21
N ASN A 82 -16.95 -4.16 -34.36
CA ASN A 82 -18.01 -5.18 -34.51
C ASN A 82 -19.28 -4.88 -33.70
N TYR A 83 -19.15 -4.26 -32.52
CA TYR A 83 -20.25 -4.10 -31.56
C TYR A 83 -20.52 -2.64 -31.18
N ALA A 84 -19.86 -1.69 -31.84
CA ALA A 84 -19.86 -0.27 -31.48
C ALA A 84 -19.38 -0.03 -30.03
N TYR A 85 -19.39 1.23 -29.62
CA TYR A 85 -18.94 1.64 -28.27
C TYR A 85 -19.74 0.96 -27.15
N THR A 86 -21.07 0.97 -27.24
CA THR A 86 -21.95 0.38 -26.20
C THR A 86 -21.69 -1.10 -26.02
N GLY A 87 -21.60 -1.87 -27.11
CA GLY A 87 -21.30 -3.30 -27.02
C GLY A 87 -19.89 -3.58 -26.50
N ALA A 88 -18.89 -2.80 -26.92
CA ALA A 88 -17.53 -2.91 -26.38
C ALA A 88 -17.48 -2.68 -24.86
N MET A 89 -18.16 -1.65 -24.36
CA MET A 89 -18.24 -1.35 -22.94
C MET A 89 -18.99 -2.43 -22.14
N MET A 90 -20.04 -3.02 -22.70
CA MET A 90 -20.74 -4.15 -22.08
C MET A 90 -19.85 -5.39 -21.95
N VAL A 91 -19.08 -5.73 -23.00
CA VAL A 91 -18.14 -6.84 -22.95
C VAL A 91 -17.06 -6.60 -21.90
N LEU A 92 -16.50 -5.39 -21.82
CA LEU A 92 -15.55 -5.01 -20.78
C LEU A 92 -16.16 -5.09 -19.38
N ALA A 93 -17.44 -4.71 -19.22
CA ALA A 93 -18.17 -4.87 -17.97
C ALA A 93 -18.21 -6.34 -17.57
N SER A 94 -18.61 -7.24 -18.47
CA SER A 94 -18.63 -8.69 -18.22
C SER A 94 -17.26 -9.25 -17.85
N ILE A 95 -16.18 -8.80 -18.50
CA ILE A 95 -14.81 -9.17 -18.12
C ILE A 95 -14.51 -8.71 -16.68
N SER A 96 -14.93 -7.50 -16.28
CA SER A 96 -14.67 -6.98 -14.93
C SER A 96 -15.34 -7.79 -13.79
N LEU A 97 -16.41 -8.54 -14.07
CA LEU A 97 -17.01 -9.45 -13.07
C LEU A 97 -16.04 -10.57 -12.63
N HIS A 98 -15.01 -10.88 -13.42
CA HIS A 98 -13.97 -11.85 -13.04
C HIS A 98 -13.13 -11.37 -11.84
N TYR A 99 -13.18 -10.07 -11.49
CA TYR A 99 -12.64 -9.58 -10.22
C TYR A 99 -13.33 -10.19 -9.00
N CYS A 100 -14.60 -10.59 -9.11
CA CYS A 100 -15.30 -11.29 -8.04
C CYS A 100 -14.71 -12.68 -7.81
N VAL A 101 -14.46 -13.44 -8.89
CA VAL A 101 -13.83 -14.76 -8.83
C VAL A 101 -12.43 -14.65 -8.25
N SER A 102 -11.63 -13.69 -8.74
CA SER A 102 -10.28 -13.44 -8.23
C SER A 102 -10.30 -13.06 -6.74
N GLY A 103 -11.26 -12.24 -6.32
CA GLY A 103 -11.41 -11.85 -4.92
C GLY A 103 -11.88 -12.97 -3.99
N ALA A 104 -12.63 -13.95 -4.51
CA ALA A 104 -13.04 -15.14 -3.74
C ALA A 104 -11.85 -16.08 -3.43
N LEU A 105 -10.78 -15.99 -4.22
CA LEU A 105 -9.56 -16.78 -4.03
C LEU A 105 -8.68 -16.24 -2.88
N TYR A 106 -8.89 -14.99 -2.44
CA TYR A 106 -8.17 -14.44 -1.30
C TYR A 106 -8.61 -15.13 0.00
N ARG A 107 -7.77 -16.05 0.47
CA ARG A 107 -7.87 -16.63 1.81
C ARG A 107 -7.24 -15.67 2.82
N ASN A 108 -7.73 -15.66 4.06
CA ASN A 108 -7.08 -14.93 5.16
C ASN A 108 -6.37 -15.96 6.07
N PRO A 109 -5.04 -15.89 6.29
CA PRO A 109 -4.34 -16.81 7.18
C PRO A 109 -4.73 -16.61 8.66
N GLU A 110 -5.10 -15.38 9.05
CA GLU A 110 -5.41 -15.03 10.44
C GLU A 110 -6.83 -15.43 10.85
N ALA A 111 -7.78 -15.43 9.91
CA ALA A 111 -9.17 -15.84 10.17
C ALA A 111 -9.28 -17.32 10.57
N GLN A 112 -8.27 -18.14 10.24
CA GLN A 112 -8.23 -19.55 10.62
C GLN A 112 -7.82 -19.77 12.09
N LYS A 113 -7.31 -18.74 12.79
CA LYS A 113 -7.02 -18.81 14.24
C LYS A 113 -8.23 -18.45 15.11
N THR A 114 -9.29 -17.88 14.53
CA THR A 114 -10.46 -17.36 15.27
C THR A 114 -11.75 -18.09 14.91
N SER A 115 -11.69 -19.31 14.36
CA SER A 115 -12.87 -20.17 14.27
C SER A 115 -13.16 -20.81 15.64
N VAL A 116 -13.61 -19.99 16.59
CA VAL A 116 -14.36 -20.44 17.77
C VAL A 116 -15.76 -19.87 17.62
N GLU A 117 -16.69 -20.81 17.42
CA GLU A 117 -18.13 -20.76 17.66
C GLU A 117 -18.96 -19.71 16.89
N ILE A 118 -19.55 -20.17 15.79
CA ILE A 118 -20.69 -19.50 15.15
C ILE A 118 -21.94 -19.91 15.94
N GLU A 119 -22.41 -19.07 16.86
CA GLU A 119 -23.80 -19.14 17.30
C GLU A 119 -24.73 -18.73 16.14
N PRO A 120 -25.90 -19.38 15.95
CA PRO A 120 -26.84 -19.02 14.89
C PRO A 120 -27.43 -17.64 15.16
N CYS A 121 -27.29 -16.70 14.22
CA CYS A 121 -27.98 -15.41 14.30
C CYS A 121 -29.51 -15.62 14.25
N PRO A 122 -30.31 -14.94 15.11
CA PRO A 122 -31.75 -14.93 14.95
C PRO A 122 -32.15 -14.19 13.67
N LEU A 123 -33.24 -14.64 13.03
CA LEU A 123 -33.84 -14.03 11.86
C LEU A 123 -34.18 -12.55 12.13
N VAL A 124 -33.46 -11.63 11.48
CA VAL A 124 -33.67 -10.18 11.58
C VAL A 124 -34.74 -9.78 10.56
N ASN A 125 -35.82 -9.19 11.06
CA ASN A 125 -36.83 -8.52 10.23
C ASN A 125 -36.25 -7.23 9.60
N ASP A 126 -36.54 -7.00 8.32
CA ASP A 126 -36.15 -5.82 7.56
C ASP A 126 -36.87 -4.56 8.06
N ASP A 127 -36.29 -3.90 9.08
CA ASP A 127 -36.80 -2.67 9.68
C ASP A 127 -36.04 -1.45 9.09
N PRO A 128 -36.71 -0.39 8.60
CA PRO A 128 -36.07 0.78 7.97
C PRO A 128 -35.14 1.57 8.93
N THR A 129 -35.25 1.36 10.24
CA THR A 129 -34.33 1.87 11.26
C THR A 129 -32.92 1.25 11.18
N ASN A 130 -32.80 0.04 10.63
CA ASN A 130 -31.52 -0.66 10.50
C ASN A 130 -30.63 -0.02 9.43
N ASN A 131 -31.22 0.37 8.29
CA ASN A 131 -30.51 1.06 7.20
C ASN A 131 -29.96 2.43 7.64
N ALA A 132 -30.72 3.19 8.42
CA ALA A 132 -30.25 4.45 8.98
C ALA A 132 -29.09 4.23 9.96
N ARG A 133 -29.17 3.18 10.79
CA ARG A 133 -28.13 2.82 11.76
C ARG A 133 -26.85 2.31 11.09
N GLU A 134 -26.96 1.54 10.01
CA GLU A 134 -25.82 1.11 9.19
C GLU A 134 -25.16 2.27 8.46
N LYS A 135 -25.95 3.18 7.88
CA LYS A 135 -25.43 4.39 7.25
C LYS A 135 -24.72 5.29 8.27
N GLN A 136 -25.26 5.43 9.48
CA GLN A 136 -24.60 6.14 10.59
C GLN A 136 -23.28 5.46 11.01
N LYS A 137 -23.28 4.13 11.15
CA LYS A 137 -22.06 3.36 11.46
C LYS A 137 -21.01 3.52 10.37
N LEU A 138 -21.40 3.47 9.09
CA LEU A 138 -20.50 3.68 7.96
C LEU A 138 -19.90 5.10 8.00
N ILE A 139 -20.73 6.12 8.23
CA ILE A 139 -20.28 7.52 8.34
C ILE A 139 -19.32 7.69 9.54
N GLU A 140 -19.60 7.08 10.69
CA GLU A 140 -18.71 7.11 11.85
C GLU A 140 -17.39 6.37 11.58
N VAL A 141 -17.41 5.22 10.91
CA VAL A 141 -16.20 4.49 10.51
C VAL A 141 -15.37 5.30 9.51
N ILE A 142 -16.01 5.97 8.55
CA ILE A 142 -15.35 6.86 7.59
C ILE A 142 -14.75 8.06 8.33
N LYS A 143 -15.52 8.73 9.19
CA LYS A 143 -15.04 9.86 9.99
C LYS A 143 -13.88 9.47 10.89
N ARG A 144 -13.95 8.29 11.52
CA ARG A 144 -12.89 7.74 12.35
C ARG A 144 -11.66 7.43 11.51
N SER A 145 -11.81 6.82 10.33
CA SER A 145 -10.70 6.53 9.41
C SER A 145 -10.03 7.82 8.91
N ILE A 146 -10.81 8.83 8.52
CA ILE A 146 -10.31 10.14 8.11
C ILE A 146 -9.60 10.82 9.29
N ARG A 147 -10.22 10.84 10.47
CA ARG A 147 -9.61 11.42 11.68
C ARG A 147 -8.33 10.70 12.05
N THR A 148 -8.27 9.37 11.96
CA THR A 148 -7.05 8.60 12.19
C THR A 148 -5.99 8.89 11.13
N MET A 149 -6.35 9.03 9.85
CA MET A 149 -5.40 9.45 8.81
C MET A 149 -4.80 10.84 9.11
N PHE A 150 -5.62 11.83 9.46
CA PHE A 150 -5.16 13.19 9.75
C PHE A 150 -4.45 13.32 11.11
N ALA A 151 -4.97 12.70 12.16
CA ALA A 151 -4.33 12.68 13.49
C ALA A 151 -3.03 11.87 13.48
N SER A 152 -2.95 10.81 12.68
CA SER A 152 -1.70 10.10 12.44
C SER A 152 -0.72 10.98 11.67
N THR A 153 -1.17 11.73 10.65
CA THR A 153 -0.32 12.64 9.84
C THR A 153 0.43 13.69 10.68
N SER A 154 -0.18 14.24 11.74
CA SER A 154 0.52 15.17 12.65
C SER A 154 1.64 14.53 13.48
N SER A 155 1.64 13.21 13.64
CA SER A 155 2.66 12.45 14.38
C SER A 155 3.60 11.64 13.47
N ILE A 156 3.42 11.74 12.14
CA ILE A 156 4.25 11.04 11.16
C ILE A 156 5.59 11.76 11.01
N ASP A 157 6.67 10.98 10.90
CA ASP A 157 8.00 11.51 10.64
C ASP A 157 8.02 12.40 9.37
N PRO A 158 8.68 13.56 9.40
CA PRO A 158 8.68 14.51 8.27
C PRO A 158 9.18 13.88 6.96
N TRP A 159 10.07 12.89 7.05
CA TRP A 159 10.56 12.13 5.90
C TRP A 159 9.49 11.24 5.26
N MET A 160 8.60 10.67 6.06
CA MET A 160 7.47 9.89 5.55
C MET A 160 6.45 10.80 4.86
N LEU A 161 6.19 11.99 5.43
CA LEU A 161 5.32 12.97 4.77
C LEU A 161 5.90 13.41 3.41
N LEU A 162 7.21 13.68 3.36
CA LEU A 162 7.91 14.00 2.12
C LEU A 162 7.82 12.85 1.09
N PHE A 163 7.98 11.61 1.56
CA PHE A 163 7.82 10.41 0.73
C PHE A 163 6.40 10.29 0.17
N LEU A 164 5.36 10.51 0.98
CA LEU A 164 3.97 10.47 0.54
C LEU A 164 3.66 11.57 -0.48
N PHE A 165 4.14 12.80 -0.24
CA PHE A 165 3.98 13.91 -1.18
C PHE A 165 4.70 13.66 -2.51
N SER A 166 5.85 12.97 -2.48
CA SER A 166 6.59 12.61 -3.70
C SER A 166 5.75 11.80 -4.69
N PHE A 167 4.84 10.94 -4.22
CA PHE A 167 3.96 10.16 -5.11
C PHE A 167 3.02 11.03 -5.93
N CYS A 168 2.56 12.15 -5.37
CA CYS A 168 1.73 13.11 -6.08
C CYS A 168 2.50 13.72 -7.25
N LEU A 169 3.68 14.28 -7.01
CA LEU A 169 4.51 14.87 -8.06
C LEU A 169 4.99 13.85 -9.11
N ASN A 170 5.41 12.66 -8.66
CA ASN A 170 5.84 11.60 -9.56
C ASN A 170 4.72 11.16 -10.51
N MET A 171 3.50 11.02 -10.02
CA MET A 171 2.36 10.65 -10.88
C MET A 171 1.78 11.82 -11.68
N MET A 172 1.91 13.04 -11.18
CA MET A 172 1.57 14.23 -11.93
C MET A 172 2.37 14.32 -13.23
N GLY A 173 3.66 14.00 -13.16
CA GLY A 173 4.50 13.88 -14.35
C GLY A 173 4.29 12.59 -15.14
N SER A 174 4.29 11.42 -14.48
CA SER A 174 4.31 10.13 -15.19
C SER A 174 2.98 9.70 -15.79
N GLY A 175 1.86 10.08 -15.16
CA GLY A 175 0.51 9.55 -15.44
C GLY A 175 0.00 9.83 -16.85
N PRO A 176 -0.13 11.11 -17.26
CA PRO A 176 -0.73 11.47 -18.54
C PRO A 176 0.19 11.27 -19.75
N VAL A 177 1.47 10.94 -19.55
CA VAL A 177 2.46 10.88 -20.65
C VAL A 177 2.08 9.88 -21.73
N THR A 178 1.57 8.70 -21.37
CA THR A 178 1.24 7.67 -22.39
C THR A 178 0.11 8.13 -23.30
N THR A 179 -0.97 8.70 -22.75
CA THR A 179 -2.11 9.18 -23.54
C THR A 179 -1.76 10.42 -24.34
N ILE A 180 -1.04 11.37 -23.74
CA ILE A 180 -0.58 12.59 -24.42
C ILE A 180 0.40 12.25 -25.56
N LEU A 181 1.29 11.25 -25.39
CA LEU A 181 2.22 10.89 -26.46
C LEU A 181 1.52 10.30 -27.67
N ILE A 182 0.50 9.46 -27.48
CA ILE A 182 -0.26 8.90 -28.61
C ILE A 182 -0.80 10.06 -29.46
N HIS A 183 -1.47 11.03 -28.85
CA HIS A 183 -1.98 12.20 -29.58
C HIS A 183 -0.88 13.11 -30.15
N HIS A 184 0.25 13.26 -29.45
CA HIS A 184 1.39 13.99 -29.98
C HIS A 184 1.93 13.35 -31.26
N SER A 185 2.06 12.02 -31.28
CA SER A 185 2.55 11.28 -32.45
C SER A 185 1.58 11.36 -33.64
N GLU A 186 0.27 11.37 -33.39
CA GLU A 186 -0.72 11.61 -34.43
C GLU A 186 -0.59 13.03 -35.02
N ARG A 187 -0.34 14.02 -34.17
CA ARG A 187 -0.12 15.42 -34.61
C ARG A 187 1.16 15.61 -35.42
N LEU A 188 2.17 14.77 -35.21
CA LEU A 188 3.37 14.73 -36.07
C LEU A 188 3.08 14.14 -37.47
N GLY A 189 1.85 13.68 -37.72
CA GLY A 189 1.42 13.12 -39.00
C GLY A 189 1.51 11.60 -39.08
N PHE A 190 1.79 10.90 -37.97
CA PHE A 190 1.83 9.44 -37.97
C PHE A 190 0.42 8.83 -37.91
N ARG A 191 0.28 7.66 -38.54
CA ARG A 191 -0.99 6.91 -38.57
C ARG A 191 -1.35 6.43 -37.17
N ALA A 192 -2.61 6.58 -36.77
CA ALA A 192 -3.13 6.14 -35.46
C ALA A 192 -2.77 4.68 -35.11
N ALA A 193 -2.78 3.80 -36.11
CA ALA A 193 -2.38 2.39 -35.94
C ALA A 193 -0.93 2.23 -35.42
N LEU A 194 0.00 3.08 -35.84
CA LEU A 194 1.38 3.09 -35.35
C LEU A 194 1.48 3.77 -33.98
N SER A 195 0.69 4.82 -33.75
CA SER A 195 0.65 5.54 -32.47
C SER A 195 0.20 4.62 -31.32
N VAL A 196 -0.79 3.76 -31.56
CA VAL A 196 -1.27 2.78 -30.57
C VAL A 196 -0.20 1.72 -30.25
N GLN A 197 0.71 1.40 -31.18
CA GLN A 197 1.80 0.45 -30.93
C GLN A 197 2.78 0.95 -29.85
N LEU A 198 2.89 2.27 -29.63
CA LEU A 198 3.72 2.82 -28.55
C LEU A 198 3.30 2.28 -27.17
N LEU A 199 1.99 2.13 -26.95
CA LEU A 199 1.44 1.53 -25.73
C LEU A 199 1.78 0.03 -25.61
N ALA A 200 1.77 -0.68 -26.74
CA ALA A 200 2.14 -2.09 -26.78
C ALA A 200 3.64 -2.31 -26.52
N ILE A 201 4.51 -1.43 -27.04
CA ILE A 201 5.95 -1.44 -26.76
C ILE A 201 6.21 -1.20 -25.27
N GLU A 202 5.58 -0.16 -24.71
CA GLU A 202 5.67 0.14 -23.28
C GLU A 202 5.20 -1.06 -22.43
N GLY A 203 4.07 -1.69 -22.80
CA GLY A 203 3.51 -2.86 -22.13
C GLY A 203 4.41 -4.10 -22.19
N SER A 204 5.00 -4.40 -23.35
CA SER A 204 5.90 -5.54 -23.56
C SER A 204 7.10 -5.51 -22.62
N ILE A 205 7.73 -4.33 -22.53
CA ILE A 205 8.92 -4.14 -21.70
C ILE A 205 8.55 -4.20 -20.22
N GLN A 206 7.37 -3.71 -19.82
CA GLN A 206 6.91 -3.83 -18.43
C GLN A 206 6.83 -5.27 -17.94
N ILE A 207 6.40 -6.22 -18.77
CA ILE A 207 6.29 -7.64 -18.39
C ILE A 207 7.69 -8.18 -18.05
N ILE A 208 8.65 -8.02 -18.97
CA ILE A 208 10.02 -8.52 -18.81
C ILE A 208 10.69 -7.88 -17.59
N VAL A 209 10.60 -6.54 -17.48
CA VAL A 209 11.24 -5.79 -16.40
C VAL A 209 10.61 -6.09 -15.05
N ARG A 210 9.31 -6.33 -14.95
CA ARG A 210 8.69 -6.71 -13.67
C ARG A 210 9.20 -8.08 -13.20
N ILE A 211 9.26 -9.07 -14.08
CA ILE A 211 9.74 -10.41 -13.72
C ILE A 211 11.21 -10.35 -13.29
N VAL A 212 12.09 -9.77 -14.14
CA VAL A 212 13.53 -9.71 -13.87
C VAL A 212 13.84 -8.75 -12.71
N GLY A 213 13.26 -7.55 -12.72
CA GLY A 213 13.49 -6.51 -11.74
C GLY A 213 13.00 -6.89 -10.34
N GLY A 214 11.88 -7.62 -10.24
CA GLY A 214 11.39 -8.13 -8.96
C GLY A 214 12.37 -9.11 -8.30
N ILE A 215 12.94 -10.04 -9.08
CA ILE A 215 13.96 -10.99 -8.60
C ILE A 215 15.25 -10.25 -8.22
N LEU A 216 15.69 -9.31 -9.07
CA LEU A 216 16.92 -8.56 -8.86
C LEU A 216 16.87 -7.70 -7.59
N LEU A 217 15.76 -7.03 -7.32
CA LEU A 217 15.60 -6.15 -6.16
C LEU A 217 15.36 -6.91 -4.84
N ASP A 218 14.98 -8.19 -4.90
CA ASP A 218 14.95 -9.09 -3.74
C ASP A 218 16.32 -9.76 -3.47
N HIS A 219 17.30 -9.63 -4.37
CA HIS A 219 18.63 -10.22 -4.17
C HIS A 219 19.31 -9.62 -2.94
N HIS A 220 19.92 -10.46 -2.10
CA HIS A 220 20.45 -10.08 -0.78
C HIS A 220 21.45 -8.91 -0.81
N ARG A 221 22.24 -8.78 -1.88
CA ARG A 221 23.19 -7.65 -2.06
C ARG A 221 22.53 -6.35 -2.47
N ILE A 222 21.39 -6.41 -3.15
CA ILE A 222 20.71 -5.25 -3.75
C ILE A 222 19.61 -4.74 -2.83
N LYS A 223 18.97 -5.63 -2.06
CA LYS A 223 17.89 -5.32 -1.11
C LYS A 223 18.19 -4.11 -0.20
N PRO A 224 19.40 -3.92 0.36
CA PRO A 224 19.70 -2.73 1.18
C PRO A 224 19.66 -1.41 0.39
N TYR A 225 19.91 -1.44 -0.92
CA TYR A 225 19.99 -0.27 -1.79
C TYR A 225 18.72 -0.05 -2.63
N ARG A 226 17.74 -0.96 -2.59
CA ARG A 226 16.57 -0.94 -3.49
C ARG A 226 15.80 0.38 -3.52
N GLY A 227 15.62 1.05 -2.38
CA GLY A 227 14.92 2.34 -2.33
C GLY A 227 15.66 3.47 -3.04
N ILE A 228 17.00 3.44 -3.03
CA ILE A 228 17.83 4.43 -3.74
C ILE A 228 17.79 4.12 -5.25
N ILE A 229 17.96 2.85 -5.62
CA ILE A 229 17.85 2.39 -7.01
C ILE A 229 16.48 2.78 -7.58
N TRP A 230 15.40 2.56 -6.81
CA TRP A 230 14.05 2.94 -7.20
C TRP A 230 13.92 4.44 -7.50
N ALA A 231 14.46 5.32 -6.64
CA ALA A 231 14.43 6.76 -6.88
C ALA A 231 15.23 7.17 -8.13
N PHE A 232 16.42 6.58 -8.34
CA PHE A 232 17.22 6.83 -9.55
C PHE A 232 16.52 6.37 -10.83
N VAL A 233 15.80 5.25 -10.80
CA VAL A 233 15.04 4.77 -11.95
C VAL A 233 13.89 5.72 -12.30
N ILE A 234 13.25 6.33 -11.30
CA ILE A 234 12.21 7.35 -11.53
C ILE A 234 12.83 8.63 -12.12
N ALA A 235 13.99 9.05 -11.62
CA ALA A 235 14.73 10.18 -12.16
C ALA A 235 15.13 9.93 -13.62
N PHE A 236 15.65 8.74 -13.94
CA PHE A 236 15.95 8.33 -15.30
C PHE A 236 14.70 8.39 -16.19
N SER A 237 13.56 7.86 -15.73
CA SER A 237 12.28 7.93 -16.44
C SER A 237 11.86 9.37 -16.75
N SER A 238 12.10 10.32 -15.83
CA SER A 238 11.81 11.74 -16.09
C SER A 238 12.68 12.36 -17.19
N VAL A 239 13.95 11.95 -17.30
CA VAL A 239 14.83 12.35 -18.40
C VAL A 239 14.34 11.79 -19.73
N ILE A 240 13.83 10.55 -19.74
CA ILE A 240 13.22 9.99 -20.95
C ILE A 240 11.99 10.80 -21.39
N ILE A 241 11.16 11.25 -20.46
CA ILE A 241 10.00 12.13 -20.78
C ILE A 241 10.47 13.47 -21.33
N LEU A 242 11.56 14.03 -20.80
CA LEU A 242 12.17 15.24 -21.35
C LEU A 242 12.63 15.02 -22.80
N LEU A 243 13.29 13.90 -23.09
CA LEU A 243 13.75 13.56 -24.44
C LEU A 243 12.59 13.31 -25.42
N LEU A 244 11.48 12.74 -24.94
CA LEU A 244 10.26 12.56 -25.74
C LEU A 244 9.71 13.90 -26.25
N ALA A 245 9.87 14.99 -25.47
CA ALA A 245 9.40 16.32 -25.85
C ALA A 245 10.03 16.85 -27.15
N PHE A 246 11.25 16.39 -27.49
CA PHE A 246 12.02 16.89 -28.63
C PHE A 246 12.14 15.89 -29.77
N THR A 247 11.54 14.70 -29.62
CA THR A 247 11.68 13.61 -30.58
C THR A 247 10.52 13.61 -31.57
N ASN A 248 10.83 13.82 -32.85
CA ASN A 248 9.82 13.89 -33.91
C ASN A 248 9.78 12.64 -34.80
N THR A 249 10.70 11.69 -34.61
CA THR A 249 10.78 10.46 -35.40
C THR A 249 10.07 9.30 -34.70
N MET A 250 9.28 8.52 -35.43
CA MET A 250 8.60 7.35 -34.85
C MET A 250 9.57 6.34 -34.22
N ALA A 251 10.70 6.07 -34.87
CA ALA A 251 11.72 5.17 -34.32
C ALA A 251 12.26 5.66 -32.96
N GLY A 252 12.56 6.95 -32.84
CA GLY A 252 12.97 7.57 -31.58
C GLY A 252 11.89 7.48 -30.50
N LEU A 253 10.61 7.70 -30.86
CA LEU A 253 9.48 7.57 -29.93
C LEU A 253 9.34 6.14 -29.42
N CYS A 254 9.47 5.13 -30.29
CA CYS A 254 9.43 3.71 -29.91
C CYS A 254 10.55 3.35 -28.92
N VAL A 255 11.79 3.78 -29.20
CA VAL A 255 12.95 3.50 -28.33
C VAL A 255 12.78 4.15 -26.96
N LEU A 256 12.40 5.43 -26.93
CA LEU A 256 12.19 6.16 -25.68
C LEU A 256 11.01 5.62 -24.88
N MET A 257 9.90 5.23 -25.54
CA MET A 257 8.79 4.56 -24.86
C MET A 257 9.20 3.21 -24.27
N GLY A 258 10.09 2.49 -24.93
CA GLY A 258 10.66 1.28 -24.37
C GLY A 258 11.45 1.54 -23.08
N PHE A 259 12.35 2.53 -23.09
CA PHE A 259 13.09 2.93 -21.88
C PHE A 259 12.17 3.46 -20.77
N ARG A 260 11.13 4.23 -21.11
CA ARG A 260 10.11 4.66 -20.15
C ARG A 260 9.39 3.47 -19.53
N GLY A 261 9.08 2.44 -20.31
CA GLY A 261 8.50 1.18 -19.84
C GLY A 261 9.32 0.51 -18.74
N VAL A 262 10.65 0.54 -18.82
CA VAL A 262 11.55 0.06 -17.75
C VAL A 262 11.34 0.86 -16.47
N GLY A 263 11.35 2.19 -16.58
CA GLY A 263 11.17 3.09 -15.45
C GLY A 263 9.81 2.93 -14.78
N LEU A 264 8.74 2.90 -15.58
CA LEU A 264 7.37 2.75 -15.10
C LEU A 264 7.13 1.37 -14.46
N ALA A 265 7.73 0.30 -15.02
CA ALA A 265 7.64 -1.05 -14.47
C ALA A 265 8.16 -1.11 -13.03
N ILE A 266 9.39 -0.64 -12.81
CA ILE A 266 10.05 -0.63 -11.51
C ILE A 266 9.37 0.36 -10.56
N TYR A 267 8.96 1.53 -11.05
CA TYR A 267 8.26 2.51 -10.23
C TYR A 267 6.98 1.91 -9.61
N ILE A 268 6.11 1.35 -10.44
CA ILE A 268 4.81 0.81 -10.02
C ILE A 268 4.96 -0.48 -9.19
N SER A 269 5.86 -1.40 -9.56
CA SER A 269 5.97 -2.69 -8.87
C SER A 269 6.56 -2.56 -7.47
N GLN A 270 7.51 -1.64 -7.30
CA GLN A 270 8.26 -1.51 -6.04
C GLN A 270 7.62 -0.54 -5.06
N GLN A 271 6.67 0.30 -5.48
CA GLN A 271 6.07 1.32 -4.62
C GLN A 271 5.58 0.74 -3.27
N ALA A 272 4.87 -0.38 -3.27
CA ALA A 272 4.31 -0.98 -2.05
C ALA A 272 5.41 -1.59 -1.16
N VAL A 273 6.48 -2.10 -1.77
CA VAL A 273 7.66 -2.61 -1.06
C VAL A 273 8.41 -1.49 -0.37
N ILE A 274 8.68 -0.39 -1.08
CA ILE A 274 9.41 0.76 -0.52
C ILE A 274 8.57 1.45 0.57
N THR A 275 7.25 1.58 0.39
CA THR A 275 6.35 2.03 1.46
C THR A 275 6.41 1.09 2.67
N GLY A 276 6.45 -0.24 2.44
CA GLY A 276 6.70 -1.25 3.47
C GLY A 276 7.99 -1.01 4.26
N ASP A 277 9.09 -0.74 3.57
CA ASP A 277 10.39 -0.47 4.20
C ASP A 277 10.38 0.82 5.00
N MET A 278 9.69 1.85 4.50
CA MET A 278 9.54 3.11 5.22
C MET A 278 8.66 2.97 6.47
N CYS A 279 7.70 2.05 6.45
CA CYS A 279 6.82 1.76 7.58
C CYS A 279 7.31 0.61 8.47
N GLU A 280 8.54 0.10 8.31
CA GLU A 280 9.05 -1.06 9.07
C GLU A 280 8.95 -0.88 10.59
N LYS A 281 9.11 0.36 11.10
CA LYS A 281 8.98 0.72 12.52
C LYS A 281 7.53 0.71 13.03
N TYR A 282 6.55 0.85 12.13
CA TYR A 282 5.13 0.99 12.43
C TYR A 282 4.29 0.10 11.50
N PRO A 283 4.36 -1.24 11.66
CA PRO A 283 3.67 -2.18 10.75
C PRO A 283 2.15 -1.97 10.70
N GLU A 284 1.55 -1.52 11.81
CA GLU A 284 0.12 -1.18 11.90
C GLU A 284 -0.29 -0.06 10.93
N PHE A 285 0.65 0.85 10.61
CA PHE A 285 0.41 1.97 9.72
C PHE A 285 0.56 1.59 8.24
N LEU A 286 1.14 0.43 7.91
CA LEU A 286 1.45 0.05 6.52
C LEU A 286 0.23 0.08 5.60
N LYS A 287 -0.90 -0.47 6.05
CA LYS A 287 -2.14 -0.51 5.26
C LYS A 287 -2.63 0.91 4.95
N GLN A 288 -2.53 1.82 5.91
CA GLN A 288 -2.90 3.22 5.76
C GLN A 288 -1.93 3.97 4.84
N ALA A 289 -0.62 3.74 5.00
CA ALA A 289 0.41 4.32 4.15
C ALA A 289 0.22 3.93 2.68
N ILE A 290 -0.01 2.65 2.39
CA ILE A 290 -0.29 2.17 1.03
C ILE A 290 -1.53 2.89 0.46
N GLY A 291 -2.61 3.00 1.23
CA GLY A 291 -3.80 3.76 0.81
C GLY A 291 -3.48 5.24 0.50
N LEU A 292 -2.72 5.90 1.38
CA LEU A 292 -2.35 7.31 1.21
C LEU A 292 -1.43 7.55 0.01
N THR A 293 -0.54 6.61 -0.31
CA THR A 293 0.23 6.68 -1.56
C THR A 293 -0.68 6.63 -2.80
N GLN A 294 -1.73 5.80 -2.81
CA GLN A 294 -2.67 5.76 -3.94
C GLN A 294 -3.49 7.05 -4.07
N ILE A 295 -3.89 7.66 -2.95
CA ILE A 295 -4.57 8.97 -2.96
C ILE A 295 -3.65 10.03 -3.58
N GLY A 296 -2.40 10.11 -3.11
CA GLY A 296 -1.42 11.04 -3.66
C GLY A 296 -1.22 10.85 -5.16
N LYS A 297 -1.12 9.60 -5.62
CA LYS A 297 -1.04 9.27 -7.05
C LYS A 297 -2.28 9.72 -7.82
N GLY A 298 -3.49 9.43 -7.32
CA GLY A 298 -4.74 9.81 -7.96
C GLY A 298 -4.85 11.33 -8.14
N VAL A 299 -4.54 12.10 -7.08
CA VAL A 299 -4.49 13.57 -7.13
C VAL A 299 -3.45 14.04 -8.14
N GLY A 300 -2.25 13.44 -8.13
CA GLY A 300 -1.19 13.73 -9.08
C GLY A 300 -1.63 13.53 -10.53
N ILE A 301 -2.16 12.37 -10.89
CA ILE A 301 -2.62 12.08 -12.27
C ILE A 301 -3.72 13.07 -12.70
N LEU A 302 -4.67 13.37 -11.82
CA LEU A 302 -5.76 14.31 -12.11
C LEU A 302 -5.22 15.71 -12.42
N LEU A 303 -4.39 16.26 -11.53
CA LEU A 303 -3.77 17.58 -11.71
C LEU A 303 -2.84 17.61 -12.91
N GLY A 304 -2.05 16.55 -13.11
CA GLY A 304 -1.11 16.44 -14.21
C GLY A 304 -1.80 16.41 -15.56
N SER A 305 -2.85 15.61 -15.69
CA SER A 305 -3.66 15.52 -16.91
C SER A 305 -4.34 16.85 -17.23
N TRP A 306 -4.92 17.49 -16.21
CA TRP A 306 -5.59 18.79 -16.37
C TRP A 306 -4.61 19.91 -16.74
N LEU A 307 -3.51 20.07 -15.98
CA LEU A 307 -2.52 21.11 -16.24
C LEU A 307 -1.80 20.90 -17.58
N ALA A 308 -1.42 19.67 -17.92
CA ALA A 308 -0.80 19.38 -19.22
C ALA A 308 -1.75 19.70 -20.38
N GLY A 309 -3.05 19.41 -20.22
CA GLY A 309 -4.09 19.81 -21.18
C GLY A 309 -4.17 21.33 -21.35
N VAL A 310 -4.30 22.08 -20.24
CA VAL A 310 -4.36 23.56 -20.25
C VAL A 310 -3.10 24.16 -20.88
N ILE A 311 -1.92 23.65 -20.55
CA ILE A 311 -0.64 24.09 -21.13
C ILE A 311 -0.65 23.87 -22.65
N LYS A 312 -1.07 22.67 -23.09
CA LYS A 312 -1.18 22.33 -24.52
C LYS A 312 -2.22 23.20 -25.24
N ASP A 313 -3.33 23.52 -24.61
CA ASP A 313 -4.39 24.32 -25.23
C ASP A 313 -4.03 25.81 -25.33
N ARG A 314 -3.27 26.35 -24.36
CA ARG A 314 -2.82 27.75 -24.37
C ARG A 314 -1.62 28.01 -25.28
N LEU A 315 -0.69 27.07 -25.34
CA LEU A 315 0.55 27.21 -26.11
C LEU A 315 0.50 26.49 -27.47
N GLU A 316 -0.62 25.83 -27.77
CA GLU A 316 -0.86 25.03 -28.96
C GLU A 316 0.24 24.01 -29.28
N SER A 317 1.03 23.59 -28.28
CA SER A 317 2.18 22.70 -28.45
C SER A 317 2.25 21.67 -27.34
N TYR A 318 2.66 20.45 -27.68
CA TYR A 318 2.87 19.38 -26.71
C TYR A 318 4.22 19.49 -25.99
N VAL A 319 5.20 20.20 -26.57
CA VAL A 319 6.55 20.32 -25.99
C VAL A 319 6.51 20.92 -24.58
N PRO A 320 5.85 22.08 -24.33
CA PRO A 320 5.77 22.66 -22.99
C PRO A 320 5.03 21.75 -21.99
N ALA A 321 4.05 20.97 -22.46
CA ALA A 321 3.36 19.99 -21.63
C ALA A 321 4.31 18.86 -21.18
N PHE A 322 5.13 18.31 -22.09
CA PHE A 322 6.15 17.31 -21.72
C PHE A 322 7.25 17.88 -20.82
N LEU A 323 7.65 19.15 -21.00
CA LEU A 323 8.60 19.82 -20.09
C LEU A 323 8.04 19.95 -18.68
N PHE A 324 6.76 20.34 -18.55
CA PHE A 324 6.07 20.37 -17.27
C PHE A 324 6.03 18.97 -16.64
N LEU A 325 5.61 17.95 -17.38
CA LEU A 325 5.49 16.58 -16.88
C LEU A 325 6.83 16.00 -16.44
N SER A 326 7.89 16.15 -17.24
CA SER A 326 9.23 15.69 -16.88
C SER A 326 9.77 16.43 -15.65
N GLY A 327 9.60 17.75 -15.57
CA GLY A 327 10.03 18.54 -14.40
C GLY A 327 9.34 18.11 -13.11
N MET A 328 8.03 17.85 -13.16
CA MET A 328 7.26 17.41 -11.99
C MET A 328 7.65 16.00 -11.53
N GLN A 329 7.87 15.07 -12.46
CA GLN A 329 8.37 13.74 -12.10
C GLN A 329 9.81 13.79 -11.57
N PHE A 330 10.68 14.61 -12.15
CA PHE A 330 12.05 14.77 -11.67
C PHE A 330 12.07 15.34 -10.25
N LEU A 331 11.27 16.37 -9.97
CA LEU A 331 11.12 16.93 -8.62
C LEU A 331 10.59 15.86 -7.64
N GLY A 332 9.57 15.09 -8.05
CA GLY A 332 9.07 13.95 -7.28
C GLY A 332 10.17 12.92 -6.97
N SER A 333 11.07 12.63 -7.92
CA SER A 333 12.17 11.69 -7.73
C SER A 333 13.21 12.18 -6.72
N ILE A 334 13.52 13.48 -6.72
CA ILE A 334 14.42 14.11 -5.75
C ILE A 334 13.84 14.03 -4.34
N LEU A 335 12.54 14.34 -4.19
CA LEU A 335 11.86 14.26 -2.90
C LEU A 335 11.82 12.82 -2.38
N ALA A 336 11.51 11.86 -3.25
CA ALA A 336 11.53 10.43 -2.91
C ALA A 336 12.93 9.96 -2.47
N CYS A 337 13.97 10.33 -3.21
CA CYS A 337 15.35 10.00 -2.88
C CYS A 337 15.76 10.58 -1.53
N THR A 338 15.47 11.87 -1.31
CA THR A 338 15.79 12.57 -0.06
C THR A 338 15.08 11.92 1.12
N ALA A 339 13.79 11.62 0.98
CA ALA A 339 13.01 10.95 2.01
C ALA A 339 13.59 9.57 2.38
N VAL A 340 13.91 8.75 1.38
CA VAL A 340 14.46 7.39 1.60
C VAL A 340 15.84 7.45 2.24
N VAL A 341 16.74 8.32 1.76
CA VAL A 341 18.10 8.43 2.28
C VAL A 341 18.10 8.98 3.71
N CYS A 342 17.35 10.05 3.97
CA CYS A 342 17.28 10.65 5.29
C CYS A 342 16.59 9.74 6.32
N SER A 343 15.52 9.04 5.91
CA SER A 343 14.87 8.02 6.75
C SER A 343 15.84 6.91 7.13
N LYS A 344 16.59 6.35 6.16
CA LYS A 344 17.62 5.34 6.44
C LYS A 344 18.73 5.85 7.34
N ARG A 345 19.23 7.06 7.10
CA ARG A 345 20.28 7.68 7.91
C ARG A 345 19.82 7.87 9.36
N ARG A 346 18.61 8.38 9.56
CA ARG A 346 18.03 8.54 10.89
C ARG A 346 17.88 7.19 11.61
N ASN A 347 17.32 6.18 10.94
CA ASN A 347 17.17 4.85 11.52
C ASN A 347 18.51 4.23 11.93
N ARG A 348 19.58 4.49 11.17
CA ARG A 348 20.93 4.08 11.55
C ARG A 348 21.42 4.80 12.82
N LEU A 349 21.25 6.13 12.89
CA LEU A 349 21.65 6.92 14.06
C LEU A 349 20.89 6.50 15.33
N GLU A 350 19.59 6.21 15.23
CA GLU A 350 18.76 5.74 16.36
C GLU A 350 19.22 4.36 16.88
N ARG A 351 19.69 3.47 15.98
CA ARG A 351 20.26 2.16 16.35
C ARG A 351 21.62 2.30 17.04
N GLU A 352 22.44 3.26 16.61
CA GLU A 352 23.74 3.54 17.21
C GLU A 352 23.60 4.20 18.61
N HIS A 353 22.56 5.00 18.84
CA HIS A 353 22.31 5.69 20.13
C HIS A 353 21.47 4.90 21.14
N SER A 354 20.86 3.77 20.75
CA SER A 354 20.18 2.88 21.70
C SER A 354 21.23 2.03 22.43
N PRO A 355 21.53 2.27 23.72
CA PRO A 355 22.52 1.47 24.43
C PRO A 355 22.08 0.01 24.43
N SER A 356 23.03 -0.88 24.14
CA SER A 356 22.91 -2.33 24.14
C SER A 356 22.51 -2.85 25.53
N VAL A 357 21.24 -2.73 25.90
CA VAL A 357 20.63 -3.53 26.95
C VAL A 357 20.20 -4.83 26.28
N PHE A 358 20.73 -5.97 26.73
CA PHE A 358 20.70 -7.31 26.10
C PHE A 358 21.81 -7.64 25.09
N ARG A 359 23.07 -7.44 25.50
CA ARG A 359 24.16 -8.34 25.09
C ARG A 359 24.90 -8.83 26.33
N LYS A 360 24.17 -9.41 27.29
CA LYS A 360 24.77 -10.13 28.43
C LYS A 360 24.78 -11.63 28.12
N GLY A 361 25.99 -12.15 27.95
CA GLY A 361 26.41 -13.49 28.34
C GLY A 361 25.58 -14.67 27.84
N TYR A 362 25.93 -15.17 26.66
CA TYR A 362 25.93 -16.62 26.44
C TYR A 362 27.36 -16.98 26.02
N SER A 363 28.16 -17.37 27.01
CA SER A 363 29.32 -18.22 26.77
C SER A 363 28.78 -19.60 26.34
N PRO A 364 29.39 -20.31 25.38
CA PRO A 364 29.00 -21.68 25.10
C PRO A 364 29.41 -22.52 26.31
N VAL A 365 28.42 -23.08 27.02
CA VAL A 365 28.67 -24.09 28.03
C VAL A 365 29.19 -25.32 27.29
N SER A 366 30.41 -25.70 27.64
CA SER A 366 31.05 -26.96 27.29
C SER A 366 30.12 -28.13 27.63
N THR A 367 29.90 -29.00 26.65
CA THR A 367 29.31 -30.33 26.81
C THR A 367 30.04 -31.09 27.91
N VAL A 368 29.33 -31.40 28.99
CA VAL A 368 29.72 -32.43 29.96
C VAL A 368 28.67 -33.53 29.85
N ASP A 369 29.18 -34.75 29.82
CA ASP A 369 28.53 -36.00 29.52
C ASP A 369 27.25 -36.26 30.33
N SER A 370 26.31 -36.90 29.64
CA SER A 370 25.14 -37.59 30.16
C SER A 370 25.57 -38.79 31.00
N ASP A 371 25.05 -38.90 32.22
CA ASP A 371 24.62 -40.16 32.83
C ASP A 371 23.65 -39.89 33.99
N ASP A 372 22.51 -40.59 33.91
CA ASP A 372 21.58 -41.05 34.95
C ASP A 372 20.95 -40.10 36.00
N ASP A 373 19.61 -40.15 36.02
CA ASP A 373 18.76 -40.66 37.12
C ASP A 373 17.55 -39.80 37.53
N ASP A 374 16.51 -40.51 37.91
CA ASP A 374 15.11 -40.15 38.10
C ASP A 374 14.80 -38.93 39.01
N SER A 375 13.67 -38.26 38.68
CA SER A 375 12.51 -38.00 39.57
C SER A 375 11.84 -36.62 39.44
N ASN A 376 10.52 -36.66 39.25
CA ASN A 376 9.46 -35.72 39.64
C ASN A 376 9.79 -34.22 39.80
N VAL A 377 9.30 -33.38 38.88
CA VAL A 377 9.02 -31.97 39.17
C VAL A 377 7.67 -31.53 38.59
N SER A 378 6.81 -31.13 39.51
CA SER A 378 5.51 -30.49 39.34
C SER A 378 5.63 -29.10 38.70
N LEU A 379 4.85 -28.88 37.63
CA LEU A 379 4.71 -27.59 36.96
C LEU A 379 3.95 -26.60 37.86
N THR A 380 4.68 -25.69 38.51
CA THR A 380 4.10 -24.50 39.13
C THR A 380 4.11 -23.35 38.14
N TYR A 381 2.91 -22.95 37.67
CA TYR A 381 2.71 -21.72 36.91
C TYR A 381 2.82 -20.51 37.85
N SER A 382 3.89 -19.73 37.72
CA SER A 382 3.98 -18.41 38.37
C SER A 382 3.48 -17.30 37.44
N ASN A 383 2.34 -16.74 37.80
CA ASN A 383 1.72 -15.54 37.23
C ASN A 383 2.71 -14.36 37.19
N CYS A 384 2.91 -13.78 35.99
CA CYS A 384 3.67 -12.55 35.83
C CYS A 384 2.70 -11.35 35.91
N SER A 385 2.69 -10.65 37.04
CA SER A 385 1.96 -9.41 37.26
C SER A 385 2.73 -8.20 36.72
N SER A 386 2.00 -7.31 36.05
CA SER A 386 2.42 -6.04 35.48
C SER A 386 2.91 -5.02 36.53
N PRO A 387 3.90 -4.15 36.24
CA PRO A 387 4.31 -3.09 37.14
C PRO A 387 3.47 -1.81 36.93
N SER A 388 2.70 -1.45 37.96
CA SER A 388 1.98 -0.18 38.06
C SER A 388 2.88 0.92 38.63
N ARG A 389 2.99 2.03 37.87
CA ARG A 389 3.66 3.28 38.27
C ARG A 389 2.86 4.00 39.37
N LYS A 390 3.50 4.33 40.49
CA LYS A 390 3.16 5.49 41.34
C LYS A 390 4.42 6.32 41.59
N ARG A 391 4.38 7.60 41.23
CA ARG A 391 5.32 8.65 41.65
C ARG A 391 4.58 9.48 42.70
N GLU A 392 5.07 9.49 43.92
CA GLU A 392 4.73 10.47 44.96
C GLU A 392 5.69 11.66 44.86
N ASN A 393 5.13 12.87 44.90
CA ASN A 393 5.83 14.11 45.22
C ASN A 393 5.17 14.66 46.50
N HIS A 394 5.98 14.90 47.53
CA HIS A 394 5.59 15.65 48.73
C HIS A 394 5.31 17.13 48.40
N PRO A 395 4.48 17.79 49.21
CA PRO A 395 5.05 18.82 50.07
C PRO A 395 4.52 18.79 51.53
N THR A 396 5.39 19.24 52.42
CA THR A 396 5.21 19.48 53.85
C THR A 396 4.31 20.70 54.14
N THR A 397 3.36 20.60 55.09
CA THR A 397 3.16 21.57 56.19
C THR A 397 2.01 21.14 57.12
N SER A 398 2.34 21.02 58.42
CA SER A 398 1.57 21.38 59.64
C SER A 398 0.03 21.32 59.65
N SER A 399 -0.57 20.49 60.52
CA SER A 399 -1.20 20.93 61.79
C SER A 399 -1.97 19.78 62.49
N ARG A 400 -1.91 19.83 63.83
CA ARG A 400 -2.66 19.12 64.90
C ARG A 400 -3.97 18.39 64.53
N ALA A 401 -4.19 17.20 65.11
CA ALA A 401 -5.14 16.96 66.22
C ALA A 401 -5.59 15.48 66.36
N THR A 402 -5.10 14.82 67.41
CA THR A 402 -5.83 14.07 68.47
C THR A 402 -6.73 12.84 68.21
N VAL A 403 -6.47 11.80 69.03
CA VAL A 403 -7.37 10.74 69.58
C VAL A 403 -7.72 9.59 68.58
N ARG A 404 -7.63 8.29 68.85
CA ARG A 404 -7.82 7.47 70.07
C ARG A 404 -7.06 6.12 70.00
N GLN A 405 -6.81 5.58 71.19
CA GLN A 405 -6.07 4.35 71.54
C GLN A 405 -6.74 3.01 71.16
N SER A 406 -5.93 1.96 71.32
CA SER A 406 -6.20 0.60 71.87
C SER A 406 -6.12 -0.54 70.85
N ARG A 407 -5.53 -1.72 71.10
CA ARG A 407 -4.66 -2.28 72.16
C ARG A 407 -4.24 -3.70 71.68
N LEU A 408 -3.10 -4.19 72.20
CA LEU A 408 -2.77 -5.59 72.55
C LEU A 408 -2.39 -6.61 71.44
N GLU A 409 -1.09 -6.68 71.16
CA GLU A 409 -0.11 -7.76 71.48
C GLU A 409 -0.40 -9.29 71.38
N PRO A 410 0.67 -10.13 71.23
CA PRO A 410 0.70 -11.40 70.48
C PRO A 410 0.96 -12.67 71.34
N LYS A 411 0.96 -13.89 70.75
CA LYS A 411 1.57 -15.15 71.31
C LYS A 411 1.69 -16.26 70.25
N LYS A 412 2.92 -16.77 69.94
CA LYS A 412 3.58 -18.05 70.34
C LYS A 412 2.80 -19.34 69.97
N VAL A 413 3.17 -20.12 68.94
CA VAL A 413 4.17 -21.23 68.81
C VAL A 413 4.04 -22.36 69.86
N ILE A 414 3.86 -23.62 69.39
CA ILE A 414 4.62 -24.88 69.71
C ILE A 414 3.71 -26.17 69.70
N LYS A 415 4.09 -27.15 68.83
CA LYS A 415 4.04 -28.65 68.91
C LYS A 415 2.70 -29.38 69.09
N ASP A 416 2.52 -30.67 68.81
CA ASP A 416 3.17 -31.80 68.10
C ASP A 416 2.07 -32.91 68.05
N GLU A 417 2.31 -33.99 67.32
CA GLU A 417 1.71 -35.34 67.45
C GLU A 417 0.36 -35.69 66.76
N VAL A 418 0.52 -36.64 65.83
CA VAL A 418 -0.40 -37.64 65.25
C VAL A 418 -0.40 -38.84 66.24
N PRO A 419 -1.45 -39.69 66.45
CA PRO A 419 -2.11 -40.45 65.38
C PRO A 419 -3.57 -40.95 65.57
N LYS A 420 -4.13 -41.37 64.42
CA LYS A 420 -4.94 -42.57 64.16
C LYS A 420 -6.39 -42.76 64.66
N ASP A 421 -7.15 -43.23 63.68
CA ASP A 421 -8.18 -44.28 63.65
C ASP A 421 -9.64 -44.00 64.09
N ASP A 422 -10.50 -44.32 63.11
CA ASP A 422 -11.80 -45.00 63.16
C ASP A 422 -12.94 -44.40 64.00
N SER A 423 -13.92 -43.81 63.30
CA SER A 423 -15.25 -44.43 63.07
C SER A 423 -16.13 -43.61 62.13
#